data_AF-K0JLK8-F1
#
_entry.id   AF-K0JLK8-F1
#
_cell.length_a   1.000
_cell.length_b   1.000
_cell.length_c   1.000
_cell.angle_alpha   90.00
_cell.angle_beta   90.00
_cell.angle_gamma   90.00
#
_symmetry.space_group_name_H-M   'P 1'
#
loop_
_entity.id
_entity.type
_entity.pdbx_description
1 polymer ?
#
loop_
_entity_poly.entity_id
_entity_poly.type
_entity_poly.pdbx_seq_one_letter_code
_entity_poly.pdbx_strand_id
1 'polypeptide(L)'
;MGTYSRIAYYDRYWNEYIHYSFTNQNRYIYYSSETIYGFRKDPIILMYEWKKEGDVYYSKLWDNQFSDWKVFNLKYIDENTILVNDKEYTK
;
A
#
# COMPACT_ATOMS: atom_id res chain seq x y z
N MET A 1 4.81 13.74 -0.20
CA MET A 1 3.72 12.77 -0.47
C MET A 1 3.75 12.33 -1.91
N GLY A 2 3.24 11.13 -2.18
CA GLY A 2 3.39 10.49 -3.48
C GLY A 2 2.72 9.12 -3.53
N THR A 3 2.66 8.58 -4.74
CA THR A 3 2.19 7.24 -5.05
C THR A 3 3.40 6.36 -5.27
N TYR A 4 3.52 5.28 -4.51
CA TYR A 4 4.60 4.30 -4.65
C TYR A 4 4.01 2.99 -5.13
N SER A 5 4.66 2.37 -6.10
CA SER A 5 4.11 1.25 -6.85
C SER A 5 5.10 0.11 -6.93
N ARG A 6 4.59 -1.10 -7.06
CA ARG A 6 5.37 -2.31 -7.29
C ARG A 6 4.56 -3.27 -8.17
N ILE A 7 5.26 -4.02 -9.01
CA ILE A 7 4.73 -5.21 -9.66
C ILE A 7 5.22 -6.44 -8.87
N ALA A 8 4.29 -7.22 -8.35
CA ALA A 8 4.57 -8.51 -7.72
C ALA A 8 4.21 -9.63 -8.69
N TYR A 9 5.12 -10.59 -8.86
CA TYR A 9 4.87 -11.80 -9.65
C TYR A 9 4.32 -12.89 -8.73
N TYR A 10 3.10 -13.33 -9.00
CA TYR A 10 2.43 -14.37 -8.19
C TYR A 10 2.55 -15.76 -8.83
N ASP A 11 2.52 -15.83 -10.17
CA ASP A 11 2.65 -17.03 -10.99
C ASP A 11 3.17 -16.66 -12.40
N ARG A 12 3.59 -17.63 -13.22
CA ARG A 12 4.18 -17.46 -14.57
C ARG A 12 3.34 -16.56 -15.50
N TYR A 13 2.05 -16.38 -15.20
CA TYR A 13 1.10 -15.65 -16.04
C TYR A 13 0.39 -14.48 -15.35
N TRP A 14 0.46 -14.40 -14.02
CA TRP A 14 -0.27 -13.40 -13.24
C TRP A 14 0.68 -12.34 -12.68
N ASN A 15 0.38 -11.08 -12.98
CA ASN A 15 1.04 -9.92 -12.40
C ASN A 15 0.07 -9.21 -11.45
N GLU A 16 0.53 -8.95 -10.23
CA GLU A 16 -0.19 -8.12 -9.26
C GLU A 16 0.46 -6.72 -9.22
N TYR A 17 -0.34 -5.71 -9.53
CA TYR A 17 0.07 -4.30 -9.42
C TYR A 17 -0.41 -3.76 -8.08
N ILE A 18 0.53 -3.31 -7.25
CA ILE A 18 0.24 -2.81 -5.90
C ILE A 18 0.71 -1.37 -5.81
N HIS A 19 -0.14 -0.50 -5.29
CA HIS A 19 0.14 0.93 -5.12
C HIS A 19 -0.27 1.43 -3.73
N TYR A 20 0.57 2.30 -3.17
CA TYR A 20 0.30 3.07 -1.95
C TYR A 20 0.37 4.56 -2.27
N SER A 21 -0.76 5.26 -2.17
CA SER A 21 -0.86 6.71 -2.41
C SER A 21 -1.05 7.46 -1.10
N PHE A 22 0.01 8.08 -0.57
CA PHE A 22 -0.01 8.82 0.70
C PHE A 22 -0.50 10.26 0.52
N THR A 23 -1.44 10.70 1.36
CA THR A 23 -2.06 12.03 1.31
C THR A 23 -1.71 12.90 2.52
N ASN A 24 -1.98 14.21 2.44
CA ASN A 24 -1.60 15.19 3.47
C ASN A 24 -2.38 15.09 4.77
N GLN A 25 -3.34 14.17 4.85
CA GLN A 25 -4.31 14.06 5.93
C GLN A 25 -4.11 12.81 6.78
N ASN A 26 -2.86 12.34 6.91
CA ASN A 26 -2.54 11.06 7.59
C ASN A 26 -3.36 9.88 7.04
N ARG A 27 -3.61 9.88 5.72
CA ARG A 27 -4.31 8.81 5.01
C ARG A 27 -3.45 8.27 3.88
N TYR A 28 -3.72 7.04 3.50
CA TYR A 28 -3.23 6.50 2.24
C TYR A 28 -4.29 5.64 1.57
N ILE A 29 -4.21 5.58 0.24
CA ILE A 29 -5.02 4.66 -0.57
C ILE A 29 -4.13 3.47 -0.92
N TYR A 30 -4.60 2.28 -0.56
CA TYR A 30 -4.08 1.02 -1.07
C TYR A 30 -4.88 0.63 -2.31
N TYR A 31 -4.15 0.28 -3.36
CA TYR A 31 -4.72 -0.25 -4.58
C TYR A 31 -3.99 -1.55 -4.94
N SER A 32 -4.72 -2.62 -5.24
CA SER A 32 -4.17 -3.83 -5.87
C SER A 32 -5.03 -4.27 -7.04
N SER A 33 -4.40 -4.74 -8.12
CA SER A 33 -5.08 -5.33 -9.26
C SER A 33 -4.23 -6.43 -9.88
N GLU A 34 -4.85 -7.60 -10.06
CA GLU A 34 -4.23 -8.73 -10.75
C GLU A 34 -4.57 -8.71 -12.25
N THR A 35 -3.57 -9.03 -13.07
CA THR A 35 -3.71 -9.08 -14.53
C THR A 35 -3.10 -10.34 -15.11
N ILE A 36 -3.70 -10.83 -16.19
CA ILE A 36 -3.21 -11.96 -17.01
C ILE A 36 -3.61 -11.70 -18.47
N TYR A 37 -2.67 -11.75 -19.41
CA TYR A 37 -2.97 -11.73 -20.87
C TYR A 37 -4.09 -10.76 -21.32
N GLY A 38 -4.04 -9.49 -20.88
CA GLY A 38 -5.04 -8.48 -21.24
C GLY A 38 -6.35 -8.52 -20.44
N PHE A 39 -6.55 -9.53 -19.59
CA PHE A 39 -7.59 -9.56 -18.56
C PHE A 39 -7.09 -8.89 -17.27
N ARG A 40 -7.98 -8.13 -16.62
CA ARG A 40 -7.75 -7.46 -15.34
C ARG A 40 -8.87 -7.84 -14.39
N LYS A 41 -8.52 -8.38 -13.22
CA LYS A 41 -9.50 -8.60 -12.14
C LYS A 41 -9.94 -7.26 -11.55
N ASP A 42 -11.13 -7.26 -10.99
CA ASP A 42 -11.66 -6.12 -10.27
C ASP A 42 -10.65 -5.69 -9.19
N PRO A 43 -10.26 -4.41 -9.19
CA PRO A 43 -9.24 -3.93 -8.29
C PRO A 43 -9.77 -3.83 -6.86
N ILE A 44 -8.88 -4.09 -5.91
CA ILE A 44 -9.11 -3.80 -4.51
C ILE A 44 -8.65 -2.37 -4.27
N ILE A 45 -9.56 -1.52 -3.79
CA ILE A 45 -9.26 -0.14 -3.42
C ILE A 45 -9.71 0.08 -1.98
N LEU A 46 -8.77 0.40 -1.11
CA LEU A 46 -9.02 0.60 0.32
C LEU A 46 -8.35 1.89 0.77
N MET A 47 -9.04 2.67 1.60
CA MET A 47 -8.45 3.84 2.24
C MET A 47 -8.13 3.53 3.69
N TYR A 48 -6.97 3.98 4.15
CA TYR A 48 -6.47 3.77 5.50
C TYR A 48 -6.11 5.10 6.13
N GLU A 49 -6.27 5.18 7.44
CA GLU A 49 -5.60 6.17 8.28
C GLU A 49 -4.28 5.58 8.76
N TRP A 50 -3.27 6.42 8.92
CA TRP A 50 -2.00 6.04 9.51
C TRP A 50 -1.58 6.99 10.62
N LYS A 51 -0.81 6.48 11.57
CA LYS A 51 -0.16 7.27 12.62
C LYS A 51 1.23 6.73 12.90
N LYS A 52 2.08 7.54 13.54
CA LYS A 52 3.40 7.15 14.01
C LYS A 52 3.47 7.34 15.53
N GLU A 53 3.89 6.30 16.25
CA GLU A 53 4.13 6.35 17.69
C GLU A 53 5.55 5.86 17.96
N GLY A 54 6.43 6.75 18.43
CA GLY A 54 7.87 6.49 18.44
C GLY A 54 8.37 6.24 17.02
N ASP A 55 9.04 5.10 16.79
CA ASP A 55 9.54 4.69 15.47
C ASP A 55 8.61 3.73 14.72
N VAL A 56 7.45 3.40 15.30
CA VAL A 56 6.51 2.42 14.73
C VAL A 56 5.37 3.13 14.02
N TYR A 57 5.07 2.71 12.79
CA TYR A 57 3.89 3.14 12.06
C TYR A 57 2.74 2.18 12.32
N TYR A 58 1.53 2.73 12.39
CA TYR A 58 0.29 1.98 12.52
C TYR A 58 -0.68 2.42 11.44
N SER A 59 -1.55 1.52 10.99
CA SER A 59 -2.68 1.85 10.14
C SER A 59 -3.95 1.11 10.50
N LYS A 60 -5.09 1.68 10.12
CA LYS A 60 -6.43 1.09 10.24
C LYS A 60 -7.27 1.49 9.03
N LEU A 61 -8.30 0.73 8.70
CA LEU A 61 -9.23 1.10 7.64
C LEU A 61 -9.93 2.42 8.01
N TRP A 62 -9.99 3.32 7.04
CA TRP A 62 -10.69 4.59 7.20
C TRP A 62 -12.20 4.36 7.25
N ASP A 63 -12.87 5.16 8.08
CA ASP A 63 -14.35 5.16 8.24
C ASP A 63 -14.95 3.78 8.56
N ASN A 64 -14.17 2.93 9.25
CA ASN A 64 -14.63 1.63 9.72
C ASN A 64 -14.51 1.56 11.25
N GLN A 65 -15.65 1.62 11.92
CA GLN A 65 -15.75 1.58 13.39
C GLN A 65 -15.27 0.26 14.00
N PHE A 66 -15.19 -0.82 13.22
CA PHE A 66 -14.72 -2.14 13.65
C PHE A 66 -13.23 -2.35 13.34
N SER A 67 -12.55 -1.37 12.74
CA SER A 67 -11.13 -1.48 12.42
C SER A 67 -10.27 -0.98 13.57
N ASP A 68 -9.44 -1.88 14.09
CA ASP A 68 -8.38 -1.53 15.03
C ASP A 68 -7.10 -1.08 14.33
N TRP A 69 -6.27 -0.35 15.09
CA TRP A 69 -4.91 -0.01 14.68
C TRP A 69 -4.04 -1.25 14.65
N LYS A 70 -3.36 -1.48 13.53
CA LYS A 70 -2.39 -2.56 13.34
C LYS A 70 -1.03 -1.98 12.97
N VAL A 71 0.03 -2.69 13.32
CA VAL A 71 1.39 -2.31 12.91
C VAL A 71 1.43 -2.27 11.38
N PHE A 72 1.89 -1.15 10.86
CA PHE A 72 2.12 -0.93 9.45
C PHE A 72 3.64 -0.87 9.25
N ASN A 73 4.24 -1.94 8.72
CA ASN A 73 5.69 -2.05 8.56
C ASN A 73 6.21 -1.20 7.40
N LEU A 74 6.03 0.12 7.50
CA LEU A 74 6.50 1.12 6.56
C LEU A 74 7.89 1.62 6.99
N LYS A 75 8.83 1.66 6.05
CA LYS A 75 10.13 2.33 6.21
C LYS A 75 10.36 3.26 5.03
N TYR A 76 10.78 4.49 5.31
CA TYR A 76 11.23 5.44 4.30
C TYR A 76 12.72 5.22 4.04
N ILE A 77 13.09 4.96 2.78
CA ILE A 77 14.49 4.83 2.37
C ILE A 77 14.99 6.18 1.85
N ASP A 78 14.25 6.76 0.90
CA ASP A 78 14.51 8.08 0.32
C ASP A 78 13.21 8.71 -0.22
N GLU A 79 13.30 9.80 -0.97
CA GLU A 79 12.14 10.54 -1.51
C GLU A 79 11.32 9.76 -2.56
N ASN A 80 11.92 8.75 -3.18
CA ASN A 80 11.35 7.95 -4.26
C ASN A 80 11.09 6.49 -3.86
N THR A 81 11.64 6.04 -2.74
CA THR A 81 11.65 4.62 -2.35
C THR A 81 11.14 4.41 -0.93
N ILE A 82 10.18 3.48 -0.79
CA ILE A 82 9.69 3.00 0.50
C ILE A 82 9.77 1.46 0.57
N LEU A 83 9.85 0.93 1.79
CA LEU A 83 9.60 -0.48 2.07
C LEU A 83 8.28 -0.64 2.81
N VAL A 84 7.44 -1.57 2.36
CA VAL A 84 6.27 -2.05 3.11
C VAL A 84 6.39 -3.56 3.26
N ASN A 85 6.44 -4.06 4.50
CA ASN A 85 6.67 -5.48 4.80
C ASN A 85 7.91 -6.06 4.06
N ASP A 86 9.01 -5.31 4.11
CA ASP A 86 10.29 -5.62 3.44
C ASP A 86 10.19 -5.80 1.91
N LYS A 87 9.14 -5.25 1.29
CA LYS A 87 9.00 -5.13 -0.17
C LYS A 87 9.16 -3.69 -0.60
N GLU A 88 9.95 -3.48 -1.64
CA GLU A 88 10.26 -2.16 -2.18
C GLU A 88 9.16 -1.65 -3.11
N TYR A 89 8.84 -0.37 -2.96
CA TYR A 89 7.92 0.37 -3.82
C TYR A 89 8.57 1.67 -4.22
N THR A 90 8.48 2.01 -5.50
CA THR A 90 9.08 3.21 -6.08
C THR A 90 8.02 4.16 -6.61
N LYS A 91 8.30 5.45 -6.55
CA LYS A 91 7.41 6.52 -6.99
C LYS A 91 7.25 6.62 -8.51
#